data_AF-F7G696-F1
#
_entry.id   AF-F7G696-F1
#
_cell.length_a   1.000
_cell.length_b   1.000
_cell.length_c   1.000
_cell.angle_alpha   90.00
_cell.angle_beta   90.00
_cell.angle_gamma   90.00
#
_symmetry.space_group_name_H-M   'P 1'
#
loop_
_entity.id
_entity.type
_entity.pdbx_description
1 polymer ?
#
loop_
_entity_poly.entity_id
_entity_poly.type
_entity_poly.pdbx_seq_one_letter_code
_entity_poly.pdbx_strand_id
1 'polypeptide(L)'
;MHFINKWLGSTHPELSIFHTTENQTGKDHAVGTATTAQQHTIKQVQMRPRSHQPPGRLGELHQVLRQMTNSRSDLSTQLVLSEEQKLQIYKELIDLQIETNRLKEQYEMESFELKSEILTLENRVLDLELTREKAGFEQAELVEQLKIMEIKRQELSAAYNSLESNYQALAKQHELEVLRGKELSLELSILSKKKQPFAAWQEPSSSQDSQLSIITGITAELERIRSMVQGFTHQKLKIEDISDSEQDQKKMEKKEWPQPLVSQENILEEMEKKKLLQNTHQEKLEERMTELGKELQNAKQDIGDTRFKFAEQSMALTTSQKELQEMGMENSKLQQQLKMMNEEYRIRLLYYAKNMASFMDSTNMDHQGPQQTNAAESGAMKKLLDGMLNDMQASNRTREQQLAKVARNYKKRMDNLMQRHESLLNAYRVQREQIKAQGGPDMEPGPPEAYFIFGDIDLQSSPSQELNKLREDKARLEIQIQDLQAKNRSNKTSELNTSFARDAVVWDKIQKQLQEFTQNTQAKLEEERSHLWSRALVAEEQLSQLQEYVNKHLGRYKQEILRLRKLLGNESSQSAEATVSVNAQSQSTINH
;
A
#
# COMPACT_ATOMS: atom_id res chain seq x y z
N MET A 1 -34.13 -5.28 -14.14
CA MET A 1 -33.95 -3.99 -14.84
C MET A 1 -34.68 -4.05 -16.18
N HIS A 2 -35.99 -3.80 -16.14
CA HIS A 2 -36.80 -3.35 -17.28
C HIS A 2 -36.48 -1.87 -17.56
N PHE A 3 -36.85 -1.37 -18.75
CA PHE A 3 -36.68 -0.01 -19.29
C PHE A 3 -35.26 0.23 -19.85
N ILE A 4 -34.99 0.53 -21.13
CA ILE A 4 -35.72 1.26 -22.18
C ILE A 4 -35.29 0.70 -23.55
N ASN A 5 -36.25 0.25 -24.36
CA ASN A 5 -36.09 0.12 -25.81
C ASN A 5 -37.46 0.41 -26.42
N LYS A 6 -37.75 1.69 -26.60
CA LYS A 6 -38.92 2.15 -27.36
C LYS A 6 -38.68 3.60 -27.76
N TRP A 7 -38.13 3.82 -28.95
CA TRP A 7 -38.60 4.86 -29.88
C TRP A 7 -37.83 4.78 -31.21
N LEU A 8 -38.56 4.97 -32.31
CA LEU A 8 -38.14 5.06 -33.72
C LEU A 8 -37.98 3.75 -34.50
N GLY A 9 -39.14 3.16 -34.79
CA GLY A 9 -39.34 2.28 -35.93
C GLY A 9 -40.80 2.38 -36.37
N SER A 10 -41.14 3.39 -37.17
CA SER A 10 -42.42 3.43 -37.89
C SER A 10 -42.23 4.10 -39.24
N THR A 11 -42.36 3.28 -40.27
CA THR A 11 -42.32 3.60 -41.69
C THR A 11 -43.74 3.77 -42.23
N HIS A 12 -43.87 4.72 -43.17
CA HIS A 12 -44.97 4.97 -44.15
C HIS A 12 -46.17 5.80 -43.66
N PRO A 13 -46.93 6.52 -44.53
CA PRO A 13 -46.99 6.43 -46.00
C PRO A 13 -47.03 7.77 -46.79
N GLU A 14 -46.97 7.64 -48.12
CA GLU A 14 -47.31 8.64 -49.15
C GLU A 14 -48.74 9.17 -49.03
N LEU A 15 -48.94 10.46 -49.36
CA LEU A 15 -50.15 11.11 -49.87
C LEU A 15 -49.65 12.36 -50.64
N SER A 16 -49.55 12.34 -51.97
CA SER A 16 -50.61 12.64 -52.96
C SER A 16 -51.35 13.95 -52.68
N ILE A 17 -51.29 14.92 -53.63
CA ILE A 17 -52.46 15.59 -54.26
C ILE A 17 -52.04 16.83 -55.10
N PHE A 18 -52.35 16.72 -56.41
CA PHE A 18 -52.88 17.70 -57.38
C PHE A 18 -52.00 18.54 -58.35
N HIS A 19 -52.44 18.39 -59.61
CA HIS A 19 -52.18 19.08 -60.88
C HIS A 19 -52.63 20.57 -60.83
N THR A 20 -52.24 21.50 -61.73
CA THR A 20 -52.52 21.55 -63.18
C THR A 20 -51.86 22.77 -63.86
N THR A 21 -51.38 22.55 -65.11
CA THR A 21 -51.50 23.35 -66.36
C THR A 21 -51.02 24.81 -66.49
N GLU A 22 -50.12 25.04 -67.46
CA GLU A 22 -50.21 25.89 -68.69
C GLU A 22 -48.80 26.38 -69.09
N ASN A 23 -48.24 25.93 -70.23
CA ASN A 23 -48.24 26.58 -71.56
C ASN A 23 -47.61 28.01 -71.54
N GLN A 24 -46.69 28.44 -72.42
CA GLN A 24 -46.37 28.00 -73.78
C GLN A 24 -45.09 28.73 -74.31
N THR A 25 -44.28 27.98 -75.07
CA THR A 25 -43.63 28.27 -76.37
C THR A 25 -42.71 29.48 -76.61
N GLY A 26 -41.59 29.20 -77.29
CA GLY A 26 -40.82 30.15 -78.08
C GLY A 26 -39.82 29.46 -79.00
N LYS A 27 -39.73 29.96 -80.26
CA LYS A 27 -38.89 29.59 -81.43
C LYS A 27 -39.47 28.54 -82.36
N ASP A 28 -39.35 28.62 -83.69
CA ASP A 28 -39.03 29.65 -84.68
C ASP A 28 -39.36 28.97 -86.02
N HIS A 29 -40.07 29.61 -86.96
CA HIS A 29 -39.93 29.33 -88.39
C HIS A 29 -40.48 30.48 -89.24
N ALA A 30 -39.83 30.64 -90.39
CA ALA A 30 -39.90 31.77 -91.30
C ALA A 30 -40.68 31.45 -92.58
N VAL A 31 -40.97 32.53 -93.32
CA VAL A 31 -41.24 32.65 -94.77
C VAL A 31 -42.67 32.38 -95.26
N GLY A 32 -43.25 33.37 -95.95
CA GLY A 32 -44.40 33.15 -96.86
C GLY A 32 -45.30 34.33 -97.20
N THR A 33 -44.78 35.32 -97.95
CA THR A 33 -45.42 36.12 -99.03
C THR A 33 -46.85 36.72 -98.95
N ALA A 34 -46.90 38.05 -99.20
CA ALA A 34 -47.80 38.85 -100.06
C ALA A 34 -49.33 38.78 -99.82
N THR A 35 -50.08 39.89 -99.74
CA THR A 35 -50.51 40.68 -100.93
C THR A 35 -51.35 41.90 -100.50
N THR A 36 -50.95 43.09 -100.97
CA THR A 36 -51.75 44.24 -101.48
C THR A 36 -52.73 45.04 -100.60
N ALA A 37 -52.31 46.28 -100.35
CA ALA A 37 -52.99 47.58 -100.54
C ALA A 37 -54.51 47.70 -100.33
N GLN A 38 -54.91 48.64 -99.48
CA GLN A 38 -55.60 49.88 -99.90
C GLN A 38 -55.90 50.81 -98.71
N GLN A 39 -55.82 52.12 -99.01
CA GLN A 39 -56.54 53.23 -98.35
C GLN A 39 -55.95 53.83 -97.07
N HIS A 40 -54.88 54.61 -97.30
CA HIS A 40 -54.74 55.93 -96.70
C HIS A 40 -55.95 56.82 -97.04
N THR A 41 -56.90 57.00 -96.12
CA THR A 41 -57.73 58.21 -96.00
C THR A 41 -58.60 58.06 -94.76
N ILE A 42 -58.03 58.38 -93.60
CA ILE A 42 -58.65 59.09 -92.46
C ILE A 42 -57.45 59.37 -91.53
N LYS A 43 -56.69 60.41 -91.85
CA LYS A 43 -55.81 61.08 -90.88
C LYS A 43 -56.62 62.25 -90.32
N GLN A 44 -56.51 62.45 -89.01
CA GLN A 44 -56.73 63.73 -88.31
C GLN A 44 -57.99 63.95 -87.44
N VAL A 45 -58.60 62.93 -86.84
CA VAL A 45 -59.34 63.16 -85.57
C VAL A 45 -59.25 61.93 -84.65
N GLN A 46 -58.07 61.61 -84.11
CA GLN A 46 -57.95 60.86 -82.85
C GLN A 46 -56.51 60.85 -82.31
N MET A 47 -55.87 62.02 -82.19
CA MET A 47 -54.67 62.13 -81.33
C MET A 47 -55.12 62.36 -79.90
N ARG A 48 -55.58 61.29 -79.24
CA ARG A 48 -55.59 61.18 -77.77
C ARG A 48 -54.88 59.87 -77.41
N PRO A 49 -54.03 59.85 -76.39
CA PRO A 49 -53.10 58.76 -76.15
C PRO A 49 -53.90 57.50 -75.83
N ARG A 50 -53.71 56.46 -76.62
CA ARG A 50 -54.18 55.11 -76.31
C ARG A 50 -53.25 54.52 -75.24
N SER A 51 -53.21 55.13 -74.06
CA SER A 51 -52.48 54.69 -72.87
C SER A 51 -53.47 54.35 -71.74
N HIS A 52 -54.56 53.68 -72.09
CA HIS A 52 -55.55 53.17 -71.13
C HIS A 52 -55.73 51.67 -71.33
N GLN A 53 -54.68 50.89 -71.02
CA GLN A 53 -54.93 49.62 -70.33
C GLN A 53 -55.37 49.97 -68.90
N PRO A 54 -56.34 49.27 -68.30
CA PRO A 54 -56.82 49.64 -66.98
C PRO A 54 -55.66 49.52 -65.97
N PRO A 55 -55.40 50.54 -65.13
CA PRO A 55 -54.32 50.50 -64.13
C PRO A 55 -54.47 49.36 -63.10
N GLY A 56 -55.62 48.68 -63.06
CA GLY A 56 -55.86 47.50 -62.23
C GLY A 56 -55.09 46.24 -62.65
N ARG A 57 -55.06 45.87 -63.94
CA ARG A 57 -54.40 44.62 -64.38
C ARG A 57 -52.88 44.66 -64.27
N LEU A 58 -52.27 45.81 -64.52
CA LEU A 58 -50.82 46.00 -64.34
C LEU A 58 -50.46 46.00 -62.83
N GLY A 59 -51.32 46.57 -61.98
CA GLY A 59 -51.20 46.52 -60.53
C GLY A 59 -51.35 45.11 -59.95
N GLU A 60 -52.33 44.34 -60.45
CA GLU A 60 -52.54 42.92 -60.12
C GLU A 60 -51.32 42.08 -60.52
N LEU A 61 -50.80 42.25 -61.75
CA LEU A 61 -49.57 41.59 -62.18
C LEU A 61 -48.35 41.97 -61.33
N HIS A 62 -48.21 43.25 -60.97
CA HIS A 62 -47.15 43.70 -60.06
C HIS A 62 -47.31 43.12 -58.65
N GLN A 63 -48.54 42.97 -58.16
CA GLN A 63 -48.82 42.39 -56.85
C GLN A 63 -48.55 40.88 -56.83
N VAL A 64 -48.94 40.16 -57.89
CA VAL A 64 -48.61 38.75 -58.07
C VAL A 64 -47.10 38.56 -58.20
N LEU A 65 -46.41 39.41 -58.96
CA LEU A 65 -44.95 39.37 -59.06
C LEU A 65 -44.30 39.63 -57.70
N ARG A 66 -44.81 40.59 -56.92
CA ARG A 66 -44.31 40.88 -55.57
C ARG A 66 -44.55 39.71 -54.61
N GLN A 67 -45.73 39.08 -54.67
CA GLN A 67 -46.04 37.89 -53.87
C GLN A 67 -45.15 36.71 -54.26
N MET A 68 -44.89 36.52 -55.56
CA MET A 68 -43.98 35.50 -56.07
C MET A 68 -42.53 35.76 -55.67
N THR A 69 -42.08 37.01 -55.67
CA THR A 69 -40.73 37.36 -55.19
C THR A 69 -40.62 37.17 -53.67
N ASN A 70 -41.68 37.48 -52.92
CA ASN A 70 -41.70 37.30 -51.47
C ASN A 70 -41.74 35.81 -51.10
N SER A 71 -42.58 35.00 -51.75
CA SER A 71 -42.59 33.55 -51.51
C SER A 71 -41.27 32.89 -51.93
N ARG A 72 -40.64 33.37 -53.00
CA ARG A 72 -39.31 32.92 -53.41
C ARG A 72 -38.23 33.32 -52.40
N SER A 73 -38.29 34.54 -51.84
CA SER A 73 -37.37 34.94 -50.77
C SER A 73 -37.60 34.13 -49.50
N ASP A 74 -38.85 33.91 -49.11
CA ASP A 74 -39.21 33.15 -47.91
C ASP A 74 -38.74 31.70 -48.02
N LEU A 75 -38.97 31.04 -49.15
CA LEU A 75 -38.44 29.69 -49.43
C LEU A 75 -36.91 29.66 -49.40
N SER A 76 -36.25 30.68 -49.94
CA SER A 76 -34.80 30.78 -49.89
C SER A 76 -34.29 30.94 -48.45
N THR A 77 -34.97 31.73 -47.60
CA THR A 77 -34.60 31.87 -46.19
C THR A 77 -34.83 30.59 -45.40
N GLN A 78 -35.93 29.87 -45.64
CA GLN A 78 -36.19 28.57 -45.01
C GLN A 78 -35.16 27.53 -45.41
N LEU A 79 -34.72 27.52 -46.67
CA LEU A 79 -33.65 26.63 -47.14
C LEU A 79 -32.34 26.93 -46.40
N VAL A 80 -31.94 28.20 -46.29
CA VAL A 80 -30.73 28.62 -45.56
C VAL A 80 -30.81 28.19 -44.09
N LEU A 81 -31.94 28.40 -43.41
CA LEU A 81 -32.14 27.95 -42.03
C LEU A 81 -32.07 26.43 -41.90
N SER A 82 -32.61 25.68 -42.87
CA SER A 82 -32.54 24.22 -42.88
C SER A 82 -31.11 23.71 -43.09
N GLU A 83 -30.31 24.40 -43.92
CA GLU A 83 -28.89 24.10 -44.11
C GLU A 83 -28.07 24.45 -42.87
N GLU A 84 -28.35 25.60 -42.23
CA GLU A 84 -27.71 26.00 -40.98
C GLU A 84 -28.00 25.01 -39.85
N GLN A 85 -29.24 24.56 -39.70
CA GLN A 85 -29.62 23.50 -38.76
C GLN A 85 -28.90 22.17 -39.06
N LYS A 86 -28.79 21.79 -40.33
CA LYS A 86 -28.07 20.58 -40.75
C LYS A 86 -26.57 20.68 -40.40
N LEU A 87 -25.95 21.83 -40.65
CA LEU A 87 -24.55 22.10 -40.28
C LEU A 87 -24.36 22.08 -38.77
N GLN A 88 -25.30 22.63 -38.00
CA GLN A 88 -25.28 22.59 -36.55
C GLN A 88 -25.34 21.13 -36.03
N ILE A 89 -26.22 20.29 -36.58
CA ILE A 89 -26.29 18.87 -36.24
C ILE A 89 -25.00 18.13 -36.60
N TYR A 90 -24.42 18.39 -37.79
CA TYR A 90 -23.13 17.77 -38.16
C TYR A 90 -21.99 18.22 -37.26
N LYS A 91 -21.97 19.49 -36.84
CA LYS A 91 -21.01 19.99 -35.87
C LYS A 91 -21.15 19.26 -34.53
N GLU A 92 -22.36 19.17 -33.99
CA GLU A 92 -22.62 18.45 -32.74
C GLU A 92 -22.25 16.96 -32.84
N LEU A 93 -22.51 16.32 -33.98
CA LEU A 93 -22.11 14.93 -34.21
C LEU A 93 -20.58 14.76 -34.23
N ILE A 94 -19.86 15.70 -34.86
CA ILE A 94 -18.39 15.70 -34.85
C ILE A 94 -17.86 15.96 -33.45
N ASP A 95 -18.44 16.91 -32.72
CA ASP A 95 -18.04 17.21 -31.33
C ASP A 95 -18.25 15.98 -30.44
N LEU A 96 -19.40 15.29 -30.55
CA LEU A 96 -19.65 14.03 -29.85
C LEU A 96 -18.67 12.92 -30.25
N GLN A 97 -18.29 12.84 -31.52
CA GLN A 97 -17.28 11.87 -31.98
C GLN A 97 -15.89 12.18 -31.41
N ILE A 98 -15.52 13.46 -31.32
CA ILE A 98 -14.28 13.90 -30.70
C ILE A 98 -14.31 13.59 -29.20
N GLU A 99 -15.40 13.90 -28.50
CA GLU A 99 -15.55 13.57 -27.07
C GLU A 99 -15.51 12.07 -26.83
N THR A 100 -16.17 11.28 -27.67
CA THR A 100 -16.13 9.81 -27.60
C THR A 100 -14.72 9.27 -27.80
N ASN A 101 -13.96 9.83 -28.75
CA ASN A 101 -12.58 9.42 -28.98
C ASN A 101 -11.66 9.85 -27.82
N ARG A 102 -11.83 11.07 -27.28
CA ARG A 102 -11.10 11.53 -26.09
C ARG A 102 -11.33 10.62 -24.88
N LEU A 103 -12.59 10.21 -24.66
CA LEU A 103 -12.91 9.27 -23.58
C LEU A 103 -12.25 7.90 -23.83
N LYS A 104 -12.28 7.38 -25.06
CA LYS A 104 -11.59 6.12 -25.41
C LYS A 104 -10.10 6.21 -25.16
N GLU A 105 -9.45 7.29 -25.58
CA GLU A 105 -8.02 7.53 -25.31
C GLU A 105 -7.72 7.55 -23.81
N GLN A 106 -8.57 8.20 -23.00
CA GLN A 106 -8.45 8.18 -21.54
C GLN A 106 -8.56 6.76 -20.96
N TYR A 107 -9.57 5.99 -21.39
CA TYR A 107 -9.71 4.60 -20.96
C TYR A 107 -8.53 3.72 -21.38
N GLU A 108 -7.97 3.94 -22.57
CA GLU A 108 -6.80 3.20 -23.05
C GLU A 108 -5.54 3.56 -22.26
N MET A 109 -5.34 4.85 -21.94
CA MET A 109 -4.24 5.31 -21.07
C MET A 109 -4.36 4.71 -19.66
N GLU A 110 -5.52 4.84 -19.01
CA GLU A 110 -5.75 4.27 -17.68
C GLU A 110 -5.58 2.73 -17.69
N SER A 111 -6.06 2.05 -18.73
CA SER A 111 -5.88 0.61 -18.90
C SER A 111 -4.41 0.22 -19.03
N PHE A 112 -3.61 1.02 -19.74
CA PHE A 112 -2.17 0.81 -19.85
C PHE A 112 -1.46 1.06 -18.53
N GLU A 113 -1.77 2.16 -17.84
CA GLU A 113 -1.22 2.48 -16.53
C GLU A 113 -1.52 1.38 -15.51
N LEU A 114 -2.78 0.92 -15.43
CA LEU A 114 -3.18 -0.17 -14.55
C LEU A 114 -2.49 -1.49 -14.91
N LYS A 115 -2.34 -1.83 -16.19
CA LYS A 115 -1.58 -3.02 -16.61
C LYS A 115 -0.11 -2.92 -16.20
N SER A 116 0.49 -1.74 -16.36
CA SER A 116 1.86 -1.50 -15.93
C SER A 116 2.00 -1.66 -14.42
N GLU A 117 1.06 -1.12 -13.64
CA GLU A 117 1.05 -1.26 -12.18
C GLU A 117 0.86 -2.72 -11.77
N ILE A 118 -0.08 -3.44 -12.37
CA ILE A 118 -0.30 -4.88 -12.13
C ILE A 118 1.00 -5.66 -12.37
N LEU A 119 1.70 -5.44 -13.49
CA LEU A 119 2.97 -6.13 -13.77
C LEU A 119 4.04 -5.81 -12.71
N THR A 120 4.13 -4.56 -12.24
CA THR A 120 5.08 -4.21 -11.17
C THR A 120 4.72 -4.87 -9.84
N LEU A 121 3.43 -4.99 -9.52
CA LEU A 121 2.96 -5.66 -8.32
C LEU A 121 3.16 -7.17 -8.40
N GLU A 122 2.89 -7.79 -9.55
CA GLU A 122 3.15 -9.21 -9.80
C GLU A 122 4.64 -9.54 -9.63
N ASN A 123 5.54 -8.72 -10.21
CA ASN A 123 6.98 -8.87 -10.00
C ASN A 123 7.37 -8.75 -8.51
N ARG A 124 6.79 -7.79 -7.79
CA ARG A 124 7.04 -7.63 -6.35
C ARG A 124 6.54 -8.84 -5.56
N VAL A 125 5.38 -9.40 -5.90
CA VAL A 125 4.84 -10.60 -5.25
C VAL A 125 5.78 -11.79 -5.49
N LEU A 126 6.25 -11.98 -6.72
CA LEU A 126 7.21 -13.04 -7.04
C LEU A 126 8.52 -12.90 -6.24
N ASP A 127 9.06 -11.69 -6.10
CA ASP A 127 10.25 -11.44 -5.28
C ASP A 127 9.98 -11.78 -3.80
N LEU A 128 8.82 -11.39 -3.27
CA LEU A 128 8.43 -11.71 -1.90
C LEU A 128 8.26 -13.21 -1.69
N GLU A 129 7.65 -13.93 -2.62
CA GLU A 129 7.52 -15.39 -2.57
C GLU A 129 8.88 -16.07 -2.56
N LEU A 130 9.82 -15.62 -3.41
CA LEU A 130 11.17 -16.14 -3.44
C LEU A 130 11.93 -15.89 -2.13
N THR A 131 11.78 -14.71 -1.53
CA THR A 131 12.39 -14.42 -0.21
C THR A 131 11.77 -15.26 0.90
N ARG A 132 10.45 -15.50 0.84
CA ARG A 132 9.74 -16.36 1.79
C ARG A 132 10.21 -17.80 1.68
N GLU A 133 10.39 -18.33 0.48
CA GLU A 133 10.93 -19.68 0.27
C GLU A 133 12.34 -19.81 0.83
N LYS A 134 13.23 -18.85 0.54
CA LYS A 134 14.59 -18.81 1.11
C LYS A 134 14.59 -18.83 2.63
N ALA A 135 13.79 -17.96 3.26
CA ALA A 135 13.64 -17.95 4.71
C ALA A 135 13.06 -19.27 5.25
N GLY A 136 12.16 -19.91 4.49
CA GLY A 136 11.63 -21.24 4.81
C GLY A 136 12.70 -22.33 4.79
N PHE A 137 13.63 -22.31 3.82
CA PHE A 137 14.77 -23.23 3.77
C PHE A 137 15.72 -23.00 4.95
N GLU A 138 16.07 -21.74 5.26
CA GLU A 138 16.91 -21.40 6.41
C GLU A 138 16.27 -21.84 7.73
N GLN A 139 14.97 -21.62 7.89
CA GLN A 139 14.22 -22.07 9.06
C GLN A 139 14.25 -23.59 9.19
N ALA A 140 14.06 -24.33 8.10
CA ALA A 140 14.11 -25.79 8.11
C ALA A 140 15.49 -26.30 8.52
N GLU A 141 16.56 -25.69 7.99
CA GLU A 141 17.94 -26.02 8.35
C GLU A 141 18.21 -25.78 9.84
N LEU A 142 17.82 -24.62 10.38
CA LEU A 142 17.98 -24.30 11.79
C LEU A 142 17.20 -25.26 12.69
N VAL A 143 15.99 -25.65 12.29
CA VAL A 143 15.19 -26.64 13.03
C VAL A 143 15.89 -28.00 13.06
N GLU A 144 16.49 -28.42 11.95
CA GLU A 144 17.26 -29.68 11.90
C GLU A 144 18.51 -29.61 12.78
N GLN A 145 19.25 -28.51 12.72
CA GLN A 145 20.43 -28.28 13.58
C GLN A 145 20.06 -28.30 15.07
N LEU A 146 18.95 -27.65 15.45
CA LEU A 146 18.43 -27.69 16.82
C LEU A 146 18.06 -29.10 17.25
N LYS A 147 17.41 -29.88 16.37
CA LYS A 147 17.06 -31.27 16.65
C LYS A 147 18.31 -32.11 16.90
N ILE A 148 19.36 -31.93 16.10
CA ILE A 148 20.64 -32.62 16.30
C ILE A 148 21.29 -32.23 17.64
N MET A 149 21.28 -30.94 17.99
CA MET A 149 21.82 -30.47 19.28
C MET A 149 21.04 -31.03 20.47
N GLU A 150 19.72 -31.10 20.37
CA GLU A 150 18.85 -31.64 21.41
C GLU A 150 19.10 -33.15 21.62
N ILE A 151 19.27 -33.92 20.53
CA ILE A 151 19.66 -35.33 20.63
C ILE A 151 21.01 -35.48 21.35
N LYS A 152 22.02 -34.69 20.97
CA LYS A 152 23.34 -34.72 21.63
C LYS A 152 23.25 -34.35 23.12
N ARG A 153 22.41 -33.37 23.47
CA ARG A 153 22.16 -33.00 24.86
C ARG A 153 21.55 -34.15 25.65
N GLN A 154 20.60 -34.87 25.05
CA GLN A 154 19.97 -36.05 25.66
C GLN A 154 20.96 -37.20 25.82
N GLU A 155 21.80 -37.48 24.82
CA GLU A 155 22.87 -38.48 24.90
C GLU A 155 23.88 -38.16 26.01
N LEU A 156 24.32 -36.91 26.11
CA LEU A 156 25.22 -36.46 27.18
C LEU A 156 24.59 -36.58 28.57
N SER A 157 23.30 -36.23 28.70
CA SER A 157 22.58 -36.41 29.97
C SER A 157 22.45 -37.89 30.34
N ALA A 158 22.15 -38.77 29.38
CA ALA A 158 22.08 -40.21 29.63
C ALA A 158 23.44 -40.78 30.04
N ALA A 159 24.53 -40.34 29.39
CA ALA A 159 25.89 -40.72 29.76
C ALA A 159 26.26 -40.24 31.16
N TYR A 160 25.90 -39.02 31.53
CA TYR A 160 26.11 -38.48 32.87
C TYR A 160 25.35 -39.29 33.93
N ASN A 161 24.07 -39.61 33.69
CA ASN A 161 23.28 -40.43 34.60
C ASN A 161 23.87 -41.84 34.78
N SER A 162 24.36 -42.46 33.69
CA SER A 162 25.05 -43.74 33.76
C SER A 162 26.34 -43.66 34.57
N LEU A 163 27.13 -42.59 34.36
CA LEU A 163 28.36 -42.35 35.09
C LEU A 163 28.10 -42.11 36.58
N GLU A 164 27.08 -41.33 36.92
CA GLU A 164 26.64 -41.09 38.30
C GLU A 164 26.25 -42.41 38.98
N SER A 165 25.45 -43.25 38.31
CA SER A 165 25.08 -44.58 38.82
C SER A 165 26.31 -45.47 39.06
N ASN A 166 27.29 -45.45 38.15
CA ASN A 166 28.55 -46.18 38.31
C ASN A 166 29.36 -45.68 39.52
N TYR A 167 29.47 -44.36 39.72
CA TYR A 167 30.17 -43.80 40.88
C TYR A 167 29.45 -44.13 42.19
N GLN A 168 28.12 -44.09 42.21
CA GLN A 168 27.34 -44.51 43.38
C GLN A 168 27.54 -45.99 43.70
N ALA A 169 27.63 -46.86 42.69
CA ALA A 169 27.93 -48.28 42.88
C ALA A 169 29.35 -48.50 43.42
N LEU A 170 30.34 -47.79 42.86
CA LEU A 170 31.72 -47.85 43.31
C LEU A 170 31.88 -47.33 44.75
N ALA A 171 31.20 -46.25 45.10
CA ALA A 171 31.18 -45.71 46.46
C ALA A 171 30.65 -46.74 47.46
N LYS A 172 29.54 -47.43 47.13
CA LYS A 172 29.00 -48.53 47.94
C LYS A 172 29.99 -49.69 48.08
N GLN A 173 30.69 -50.07 46.99
CA GLN A 173 31.72 -51.11 47.06
C GLN A 173 32.90 -50.69 47.95
N HIS A 174 33.35 -49.45 47.83
CA HIS A 174 34.41 -48.91 48.66
C HIS A 174 34.01 -48.90 50.15
N GLU A 175 32.78 -48.52 50.48
CA GLU A 175 32.27 -48.61 51.86
C GLU A 175 32.31 -50.04 52.40
N LEU A 176 31.92 -51.03 51.60
CA LEU A 176 32.01 -52.45 51.99
C LEU A 176 33.46 -52.91 52.18
N GLU A 177 34.39 -52.50 51.32
CA GLU A 177 35.81 -52.78 51.49
C GLU A 177 36.38 -52.13 52.75
N VAL A 178 35.97 -50.90 53.07
CA VAL A 178 36.35 -50.23 54.32
C VAL A 178 35.83 -50.98 55.53
N LEU A 179 34.58 -51.47 55.49
CA LEU A 179 34.03 -52.32 56.54
C LEU A 179 34.82 -53.62 56.70
N ARG A 180 35.11 -54.30 55.58
CA ARG A 180 35.95 -55.51 55.58
C ARG A 180 37.37 -55.26 56.08
N GLY A 181 37.96 -54.11 55.74
CA GLY A 181 39.26 -53.67 56.24
C GLY A 181 39.24 -53.43 57.74
N LYS A 182 38.16 -52.83 58.27
CA LYS A 182 37.95 -52.69 59.72
C LYS A 182 37.81 -54.05 60.41
N GLU A 183 37.05 -54.98 59.84
CA GLU A 183 36.94 -56.35 60.35
C GLU A 183 38.28 -57.07 60.38
N LEU A 184 39.03 -57.07 59.27
CA LEU A 184 40.38 -57.65 59.21
C LEU A 184 41.34 -56.97 60.19
N SER A 185 41.25 -55.65 60.37
CA SER A 185 42.04 -54.94 61.38
C SER A 185 41.69 -55.37 62.79
N LEU A 186 40.41 -55.62 63.09
CA LEU A 186 39.98 -56.17 64.38
C LEU A 186 40.49 -57.60 64.56
N GLU A 187 40.38 -58.45 63.54
CA GLU A 187 40.92 -59.82 63.56
C GLU A 187 42.43 -59.83 63.76
N LEU A 188 43.18 -58.97 63.07
CA LEU A 188 44.62 -58.81 63.25
C LEU A 188 44.96 -58.29 64.65
N SER A 189 44.16 -57.38 65.21
CA SER A 189 44.33 -56.93 66.60
C SER A 189 44.09 -58.08 67.59
N ILE A 190 43.08 -58.91 67.35
CA ILE A 190 42.80 -60.11 68.15
C ILE A 190 43.93 -61.14 68.00
N LEU A 191 44.43 -61.36 66.78
CA LEU A 191 45.56 -62.26 66.50
C LEU A 191 46.87 -61.73 67.09
N SER A 192 47.09 -60.42 67.09
CA SER A 192 48.22 -59.75 67.75
C SER A 192 48.14 -59.94 69.28
N LYS A 193 46.97 -59.73 69.87
CA LYS A 193 46.68 -60.05 71.28
C LYS A 193 46.84 -61.55 71.58
N LYS A 194 46.47 -62.44 70.65
CA LYS A 194 46.70 -63.90 70.71
C LYS A 194 48.14 -64.33 70.38
N LYS A 195 48.97 -63.48 69.76
CA LYS A 195 50.43 -63.65 69.59
C LYS A 195 51.23 -63.07 70.76
N GLN A 196 50.61 -62.26 71.62
CA GLN A 196 51.13 -61.89 72.95
C GLN A 196 50.98 -63.00 74.03
N PRO A 197 51.17 -64.27 73.67
CA PRO A 197 51.84 -65.23 74.55
C PRO A 197 53.00 -65.97 73.86
N PHE A 198 53.69 -65.34 72.90
CA PHE A 198 54.94 -65.89 72.35
C PHE A 198 56.01 -64.82 72.11
N ALA A 199 56.31 -64.07 73.17
CA ALA A 199 57.58 -63.35 73.33
C ALA A 199 58.45 -64.06 74.39
N ALA A 200 58.51 -65.40 74.31
CA ALA A 200 59.30 -66.25 75.19
C ALA A 200 60.12 -67.27 74.37
N TRP A 201 60.76 -66.82 73.29
CA TRP A 201 61.96 -67.45 72.78
C TRP A 201 62.94 -66.32 72.44
N GLN A 202 63.96 -66.21 73.28
CA GLN A 202 65.13 -65.36 73.07
C GLN A 202 65.87 -65.80 71.81
N GLU A 203 66.35 -64.83 71.02
CA GLU A 203 67.64 -65.01 70.37
C GLU A 203 68.78 -64.61 71.33
N PRO A 204 69.93 -65.28 71.23
CA PRO A 204 70.90 -65.37 72.30
C PRO A 204 71.92 -64.24 72.23
N SER A 205 72.34 -63.72 73.38
CA SER A 205 73.74 -63.37 73.63
C SER A 205 73.95 -62.99 75.10
N SER A 206 74.32 -64.00 75.87
CA SER A 206 75.49 -63.98 76.75
C SER A 206 75.75 -62.71 77.59
N SER A 207 75.51 -62.81 78.89
CA SER A 207 76.61 -62.95 79.88
C SER A 207 76.11 -62.69 81.30
N GLN A 208 76.43 -63.67 82.15
CA GLN A 208 76.82 -63.52 83.55
C GLN A 208 75.74 -63.18 84.58
N ASP A 209 75.28 -64.28 85.18
CA ASP A 209 74.97 -64.45 86.59
C ASP A 209 75.70 -63.48 87.53
N SER A 210 74.94 -62.81 88.41
CA SER A 210 75.17 -62.72 89.87
C SER A 210 74.49 -61.51 90.51
N GLN A 211 73.15 -61.38 90.47
CA GLN A 211 72.38 -60.57 91.43
C GLN A 211 71.03 -61.21 91.81
N LEU A 212 70.97 -62.54 91.80
CA LEU A 212 69.79 -63.37 92.10
C LEU A 212 69.48 -63.54 93.61
N SER A 213 70.14 -62.77 94.50
CA SER A 213 69.94 -62.91 95.95
C SER A 213 69.20 -61.76 96.62
N ILE A 214 69.03 -60.60 95.95
CA ILE A 214 68.55 -59.38 96.62
C ILE A 214 67.14 -58.98 96.17
N ILE A 215 66.71 -59.32 94.95
CA ILE A 215 65.39 -58.91 94.45
C ILE A 215 64.29 -59.94 94.78
N THR A 216 64.67 -61.21 95.02
CA THR A 216 63.79 -62.28 95.53
C THR A 216 63.24 -61.98 96.92
N GLY A 217 63.92 -61.15 97.71
CA GLY A 217 63.41 -60.62 98.99
C GLY A 217 62.44 -59.44 98.84
N ILE A 218 62.54 -58.65 97.76
CA ILE A 218 61.68 -57.48 97.52
C ILE A 218 60.36 -57.88 96.88
N THR A 219 60.35 -58.91 96.02
CA THR A 219 59.12 -59.43 95.42
C THR A 219 58.28 -60.25 96.40
N ALA A 220 58.91 -60.95 97.34
CA ALA A 220 58.20 -61.70 98.39
C ALA A 220 57.54 -60.79 99.45
N GLU A 221 58.03 -59.55 99.67
CA GLU A 221 57.39 -58.55 100.53
C GLU A 221 56.28 -57.75 99.82
N LEU A 222 56.39 -57.50 98.51
CA LEU A 222 55.33 -56.86 97.72
C LEU A 222 54.11 -57.77 97.51
N GLU A 223 54.32 -59.09 97.40
CA GLU A 223 53.24 -60.09 97.33
C GLU A 223 52.54 -60.26 98.68
N ARG A 224 53.26 -60.07 99.79
CA ARG A 224 52.73 -60.09 101.17
C ARG A 224 51.91 -58.83 101.50
N ILE A 225 52.30 -57.67 100.95
CA ILE A 225 51.55 -56.40 101.08
C ILE A 225 50.32 -56.38 100.15
N ARG A 226 50.38 -57.00 98.96
CA ARG A 226 49.23 -57.09 98.04
C ARG A 226 48.16 -58.09 98.51
N SER A 227 48.56 -59.17 99.18
CA SER A 227 47.66 -60.19 99.76
C SER A 227 47.02 -59.82 101.11
N MET A 228 47.57 -58.83 101.83
CA MET A 228 46.95 -58.27 103.06
C MET A 228 45.94 -57.14 102.79
N VAL A 229 45.85 -56.59 101.57
CA VAL A 229 45.02 -55.39 101.30
C VAL A 229 43.68 -55.68 100.62
N GLN A 230 43.43 -56.88 100.06
CA GLN A 230 42.10 -57.20 99.49
C GLN A 230 41.61 -58.64 99.74
N GLY A 231 41.97 -59.22 100.88
CA GLY A 231 41.08 -60.15 101.57
C GLY A 231 39.88 -59.37 102.14
N PHE A 232 38.72 -60.02 102.20
CA PHE A 232 37.35 -59.52 102.46
C PHE A 232 36.70 -58.91 101.19
N THR A 233 35.81 -59.58 100.42
CA THR A 233 34.80 -60.61 100.76
C THR A 233 34.18 -61.32 99.52
N HIS A 234 34.20 -62.66 99.55
CA HIS A 234 33.24 -63.74 99.19
C HIS A 234 31.99 -63.48 98.29
N GLN A 235 31.66 -64.29 97.26
CA GLN A 235 31.18 -65.69 97.14
C GLN A 235 29.65 -65.94 97.38
N LYS A 236 28.99 -66.45 96.31
CA LYS A 236 27.75 -67.30 96.21
C LYS A 236 26.30 -66.74 96.26
N LEU A 237 25.61 -66.99 95.13
CA LEU A 237 24.27 -67.59 94.92
C LEU A 237 23.00 -67.09 95.68
N LYS A 238 22.01 -66.70 94.84
CA LYS A 238 20.54 -66.95 94.87
C LYS A 238 19.60 -66.20 95.85
N ILE A 239 18.56 -65.61 95.20
CA ILE A 239 17.12 -65.51 95.56
C ILE A 239 16.71 -64.44 96.59
N GLU A 240 15.95 -63.46 96.07
CA GLU A 240 14.73 -62.78 96.56
C GLU A 240 14.66 -62.06 97.93
N ASP A 241 14.23 -60.80 97.80
CA ASP A 241 13.27 -60.03 98.59
C ASP A 241 13.60 -59.41 99.98
N ILE A 242 13.30 -58.10 100.00
CA ILE A 242 12.79 -57.23 101.09
C ILE A 242 13.80 -56.43 101.95
N SER A 243 13.62 -55.11 101.83
CA SER A 243 13.87 -53.98 102.74
C SER A 243 15.30 -53.59 103.16
N ASP A 244 15.64 -52.40 102.66
CA ASP A 244 16.11 -51.22 103.40
C ASP A 244 17.38 -51.32 104.25
N SER A 245 18.38 -50.49 103.92
CA SER A 245 18.81 -49.38 104.79
C SER A 245 20.09 -48.70 104.25
N GLU A 246 19.88 -47.61 103.51
CA GLU A 246 20.57 -46.30 103.56
C GLU A 246 22.10 -46.13 103.75
N GLN A 247 22.95 -47.17 103.70
CA GLN A 247 24.39 -46.98 103.95
C GLN A 247 25.34 -47.20 102.76
N ASP A 248 24.82 -47.32 101.53
CA ASP A 248 25.62 -47.49 100.30
C ASP A 248 25.87 -46.21 99.48
N GLN A 249 25.43 -45.04 99.96
CA GLN A 249 25.56 -43.78 99.21
C GLN A 249 26.97 -43.15 99.16
N LYS A 250 28.02 -43.72 99.79
CA LYS A 250 29.34 -43.05 99.85
C LYS A 250 30.57 -43.87 99.45
N LYS A 251 30.39 -45.11 98.98
CA LYS A 251 31.52 -45.95 98.51
C LYS A 251 31.46 -46.38 97.05
N MET A 252 30.39 -46.03 96.32
CA MET A 252 30.29 -46.17 94.86
C MET A 252 30.81 -44.95 94.08
N GLU A 253 31.28 -43.88 94.74
CA GLU A 253 31.61 -42.62 94.07
C GLU A 253 33.04 -42.49 93.52
N LYS A 254 33.92 -43.50 93.66
CA LYS A 254 35.35 -43.31 93.32
C LYS A 254 36.07 -44.40 92.54
N LYS A 255 35.40 -45.46 92.07
CA LYS A 255 36.07 -46.51 91.28
C LYS A 255 35.24 -47.07 90.12
N GLU A 256 34.65 -46.20 89.29
CA GLU A 256 34.27 -46.52 87.90
C GLU A 256 34.43 -45.25 87.06
N TRP A 257 35.63 -45.01 86.53
CA TRP A 257 35.84 -44.04 85.45
C TRP A 257 36.82 -44.58 84.40
N PRO A 258 36.43 -45.56 83.57
CA PRO A 258 36.83 -45.59 82.18
C PRO A 258 35.75 -44.83 81.37
N GLN A 259 35.99 -43.53 81.19
CA GLN A 259 35.46 -42.65 80.14
C GLN A 259 33.97 -42.82 79.72
N PRO A 260 33.05 -42.01 80.29
CA PRO A 260 31.81 -41.67 79.60
C PRO A 260 32.04 -40.70 78.42
N LEU A 261 33.27 -40.19 78.23
CA LEU A 261 33.59 -39.18 77.23
C LEU A 261 33.34 -39.67 75.79
N VAL A 262 33.68 -40.91 75.43
CA VAL A 262 33.58 -41.41 74.04
C VAL A 262 32.14 -41.67 73.61
N SER A 263 31.27 -42.16 74.51
CA SER A 263 29.84 -42.31 74.21
C SER A 263 29.10 -40.97 74.27
N GLN A 264 29.57 -40.04 75.09
CA GLN A 264 29.05 -38.68 75.18
C GLN A 264 29.46 -37.85 73.95
N GLU A 265 30.68 -38.03 73.42
CA GLU A 265 31.17 -37.43 72.18
C GLU A 265 30.36 -37.90 70.97
N ASN A 266 30.06 -39.20 70.83
CA ASN A 266 29.20 -39.67 69.74
C ASN A 266 27.78 -39.09 69.79
N ILE A 267 27.22 -38.90 71.00
CA ILE A 267 25.89 -38.26 71.16
C ILE A 267 25.95 -36.77 70.82
N LEU A 268 27.04 -36.09 71.19
CA LEU A 268 27.28 -34.69 70.86
C LEU A 268 27.47 -34.49 69.36
N GLU A 269 28.23 -35.35 68.67
CA GLU A 269 28.39 -35.31 67.21
C GLU A 269 27.07 -35.54 66.48
N GLU A 270 26.24 -36.50 66.90
CA GLU A 270 24.92 -36.73 66.29
C GLU A 270 23.94 -35.58 66.55
N MET A 271 24.00 -34.96 67.74
CA MET A 271 23.29 -33.71 68.05
C MET A 271 23.75 -32.57 67.15
N GLU A 272 25.04 -32.46 66.90
CA GLU A 272 25.64 -31.43 66.05
C GLU A 272 25.26 -31.63 64.58
N LYS A 273 25.26 -32.86 64.07
CA LYS A 273 24.74 -33.20 62.73
C LYS A 273 23.26 -32.86 62.58
N LYS A 274 22.42 -33.20 63.57
CA LYS A 274 20.99 -32.85 63.56
C LYS A 274 20.78 -31.34 63.59
N LYS A 275 21.59 -30.62 64.36
CA LYS A 275 21.56 -29.14 64.41
C LYS A 275 21.98 -28.54 63.09
N LEU A 276 23.03 -29.06 62.45
CA LEU A 276 23.47 -28.62 61.13
C LEU A 276 22.41 -28.90 60.06
N LEU A 277 21.77 -30.07 60.09
CA LEU A 277 20.66 -30.40 59.19
C LEU A 277 19.47 -29.46 59.38
N GLN A 278 19.09 -29.17 60.63
CA GLN A 278 18.03 -28.20 60.92
C GLN A 278 18.40 -26.78 60.48
N ASN A 279 19.64 -26.34 60.72
CA ASN A 279 20.11 -25.04 60.29
C ASN A 279 20.12 -24.92 58.76
N THR A 280 20.62 -25.93 58.04
CA THR A 280 20.60 -25.93 56.56
C THR A 280 19.19 -26.00 55.99
N HIS A 281 18.26 -26.70 56.64
CA HIS A 281 16.85 -26.64 56.27
C HIS A 281 16.23 -25.26 56.54
N GLN A 282 16.57 -24.63 57.66
CA GLN A 282 16.12 -23.28 58.01
C GLN A 282 16.65 -22.24 57.00
N GLU A 283 17.93 -22.29 56.66
CA GLU A 283 18.56 -21.42 55.65
C GLU A 283 17.89 -21.58 54.28
N LYS A 284 17.60 -22.82 53.84
CA LYS A 284 16.88 -23.06 52.58
C LYS A 284 15.45 -22.51 52.60
N LEU A 285 14.76 -22.58 53.74
CA LEU A 285 13.42 -22.01 53.89
C LEU A 285 13.46 -20.48 53.87
N GLU A 286 14.46 -19.88 54.53
CA GLU A 286 14.69 -18.43 54.51
C GLU A 286 15.04 -17.95 53.10
N GLU A 287 15.96 -18.63 52.41
CA GLU A 287 16.30 -18.34 51.02
C GLU A 287 15.06 -18.40 50.12
N ARG A 288 14.27 -19.47 50.21
CA ARG A 288 13.03 -19.60 49.43
C ARG A 288 12.00 -18.52 49.79
N MET A 289 11.91 -18.13 51.06
CA MET A 289 11.04 -17.03 51.49
C MET A 289 11.51 -15.69 50.90
N THR A 290 12.81 -15.43 50.86
CA THR A 290 13.35 -14.21 50.22
C THR A 290 13.16 -14.21 48.71
N GLU A 291 13.30 -15.36 48.06
CA GLU A 291 13.09 -15.53 46.63
C GLU A 291 11.62 -15.29 46.26
N LEU A 292 10.69 -15.95 46.95
CA LEU A 292 9.24 -15.71 46.79
C LEU A 292 8.87 -14.25 47.10
N GLY A 293 9.52 -13.62 48.08
CA GLY A 293 9.34 -12.19 48.39
C GLY A 293 9.77 -11.28 47.23
N LYS A 294 10.91 -11.57 46.58
CA LYS A 294 11.38 -10.86 45.39
C LYS A 294 10.48 -11.10 44.18
N GLU A 295 10.09 -12.35 43.92
CA GLU A 295 9.15 -12.70 42.85
C GLU A 295 7.82 -11.96 43.02
N LEU A 296 7.28 -11.92 44.25
CA LEU A 296 6.04 -11.20 44.56
C LEU A 296 6.17 -9.69 44.41
N GLN A 297 7.32 -9.12 44.76
CA GLN A 297 7.59 -7.69 44.56
C GLN A 297 7.71 -7.34 43.08
N ASN A 298 8.43 -8.16 42.29
CA ASN A 298 8.56 -8.00 40.84
C ASN A 298 7.19 -8.11 40.16
N ALA A 299 6.40 -9.13 40.50
CA ALA A 299 5.04 -9.30 39.96
C ALA A 299 4.14 -8.10 40.27
N LYS A 300 4.27 -7.49 41.46
CA LYS A 300 3.54 -6.25 41.80
C LYS A 300 4.00 -5.05 40.96
N GLN A 301 5.30 -4.92 40.71
CA GLN A 301 5.85 -3.88 39.86
C GLN A 301 5.37 -4.04 38.42
N ASP A 302 5.43 -5.26 37.86
CA ASP A 302 4.92 -5.57 36.52
C ASP A 302 3.42 -5.27 36.37
N ILE A 303 2.62 -5.57 37.40
CA ILE A 303 1.20 -5.19 37.45
C ILE A 303 1.03 -3.67 37.50
N GLY A 304 1.89 -2.94 38.21
CA GLY A 304 1.90 -1.48 38.23
C GLY A 304 2.22 -0.88 36.86
N ASP A 305 3.27 -1.38 36.22
CA ASP A 305 3.74 -0.91 34.92
C ASP A 305 2.73 -1.20 33.80
N THR A 306 2.09 -2.38 33.82
CA THR A 306 1.01 -2.72 32.88
C THR A 306 -0.23 -1.86 33.10
N ARG A 307 -0.60 -1.55 34.35
CA ARG A 307 -1.69 -0.62 34.66
C ARG A 307 -1.38 0.80 34.20
N PHE A 308 -0.16 1.27 34.40
CA PHE A 308 0.27 2.59 33.94
C PHE A 308 0.22 2.68 32.40
N LYS A 309 0.79 1.71 31.69
CA LYS A 309 0.72 1.62 30.22
C LYS A 309 -0.72 1.55 29.71
N PHE A 310 -1.58 0.78 30.38
CA PHE A 310 -3.00 0.71 30.03
C PHE A 310 -3.72 2.06 30.24
N ALA A 311 -3.41 2.78 31.32
CA ALA A 311 -3.96 4.12 31.57
C ALA A 311 -3.49 5.13 30.52
N GLU A 312 -2.20 5.10 30.16
CA GLU A 312 -1.63 5.93 29.10
C GLU A 312 -2.30 5.66 27.74
N GLN A 313 -2.46 4.39 27.37
CA GLN A 313 -3.17 4.00 26.14
C GLN A 313 -4.64 4.41 26.18
N SER A 314 -5.32 4.27 27.32
CA SER A 314 -6.71 4.69 27.48
C SER A 314 -6.84 6.21 27.32
N MET A 315 -5.93 6.99 27.90
CA MET A 315 -5.89 8.43 27.73
C MET A 315 -5.64 8.81 26.26
N ALA A 316 -4.64 8.22 25.61
CA ALA A 316 -4.34 8.45 24.19
C ALA A 316 -5.53 8.10 23.27
N LEU A 317 -6.25 7.02 23.58
CA LEU A 317 -7.47 6.65 22.86
C LEU A 317 -8.56 7.70 23.03
N THR A 318 -8.80 8.18 24.26
CA THR A 318 -9.81 9.22 24.51
C THR A 318 -9.47 10.56 23.85
N THR A 319 -8.19 10.95 23.83
CA THR A 319 -7.75 12.17 23.14
C THR A 319 -7.91 12.02 21.63
N SER A 320 -7.52 10.88 21.06
CA SER A 320 -7.72 10.60 19.63
C SER A 320 -9.21 10.57 19.26
N GLN A 321 -10.06 9.98 20.10
CA GLN A 321 -11.51 9.96 19.90
C GLN A 321 -12.11 11.37 19.94
N LYS A 322 -11.63 12.23 20.84
CA LYS A 322 -12.04 13.63 20.89
C LYS A 322 -11.61 14.39 19.63
N GLU A 323 -10.39 14.19 19.16
CA GLU A 323 -9.90 14.78 17.90
C GLU A 323 -10.73 14.31 16.71
N LEU A 324 -11.08 13.02 16.63
CA LEU A 324 -11.99 12.50 15.58
C LEU A 324 -13.37 13.16 15.64
N GLN A 325 -13.92 13.39 16.83
CA GLN A 325 -15.18 14.11 16.99
C GLN A 325 -15.06 15.56 16.52
N GLU A 326 -14.00 16.27 16.92
CA GLU A 326 -13.73 17.66 16.50
C GLU A 326 -13.60 17.75 14.96
N MET A 327 -12.84 16.84 14.35
CA MET A 327 -12.71 16.74 12.89
C MET A 327 -14.04 16.40 12.21
N GLY A 328 -14.86 15.53 12.82
CA GLY A 328 -16.21 15.21 12.33
C GLY A 328 -17.16 16.42 12.34
N MET A 329 -17.08 17.24 13.40
CA MET A 329 -17.83 18.50 13.51
C MET A 329 -17.32 19.53 12.49
N GLU A 330 -16.00 19.63 12.28
CA GLU A 330 -15.40 20.49 11.26
C GLU A 330 -15.81 20.07 9.85
N ASN A 331 -15.79 18.77 9.54
CA ASN A 331 -16.25 18.23 8.25
C ASN A 331 -17.72 18.59 8.00
N SER A 332 -18.59 18.39 9.00
CA SER A 332 -20.00 18.77 8.92
C SER A 332 -20.18 20.27 8.68
N LYS A 333 -19.39 21.12 9.36
CA LYS A 333 -19.39 22.58 9.17
C LYS A 333 -18.94 22.97 7.77
N LEU A 334 -17.87 22.37 7.26
CA LEU A 334 -17.35 22.61 5.90
C LEU A 334 -18.36 22.16 4.84
N GLN A 335 -19.02 21.02 5.03
CA GLN A 335 -20.10 20.56 4.16
C GLN A 335 -21.26 21.56 4.12
N GLN A 336 -21.66 22.11 5.27
CA GLN A 336 -22.69 23.14 5.32
C GLN A 336 -22.26 24.43 4.61
N GLN A 337 -21.01 24.87 4.79
CA GLN A 337 -20.47 26.04 4.08
C GLN A 337 -20.45 25.83 2.56
N LEU A 338 -20.09 24.63 2.09
CA LEU A 338 -20.12 24.29 0.67
C LEU A 338 -21.55 24.33 0.12
N LYS A 339 -22.53 23.79 0.85
CA LYS A 339 -23.95 23.84 0.46
C LYS A 339 -24.45 25.29 0.36
N MET A 340 -24.17 26.13 1.35
CA MET A 340 -24.51 27.55 1.35
C MET A 340 -23.91 28.27 0.13
N MET A 341 -22.62 28.07 -0.12
CA MET A 341 -21.93 28.70 -1.25
C MET A 341 -22.49 28.22 -2.60
N ASN A 342 -22.80 26.93 -2.74
CA ASN A 342 -23.42 26.37 -3.94
C ASN A 342 -24.81 26.97 -4.18
N GLU A 343 -25.61 27.12 -3.12
CA GLU A 343 -26.92 27.76 -3.21
C GLU A 343 -26.79 29.25 -3.59
N GLU A 344 -25.82 29.98 -3.03
CA GLU A 344 -25.52 31.35 -3.43
C GLU A 344 -25.11 31.44 -4.91
N TYR A 345 -24.31 30.50 -5.42
CA TYR A 345 -23.99 30.43 -6.85
C TYR A 345 -25.22 30.11 -7.70
N ARG A 346 -26.09 29.19 -7.28
CA ARG A 346 -27.35 28.88 -7.98
C ARG A 346 -28.26 30.09 -8.05
N ILE A 347 -28.50 30.76 -6.93
CA ILE A 347 -29.34 31.96 -6.86
C ILE A 347 -28.77 33.06 -7.76
N ARG A 348 -27.45 33.27 -7.74
CA ARG A 348 -26.78 34.29 -8.57
C ARG A 348 -26.91 33.97 -10.07
N LEU A 349 -26.72 32.71 -10.47
CA LEU A 349 -26.92 32.27 -11.86
C LEU A 349 -28.38 32.43 -12.30
N LEU A 350 -29.34 32.08 -11.44
CA LEU A 350 -30.76 32.27 -11.70
C LEU A 350 -31.13 33.75 -11.84
N TYR A 351 -30.56 34.62 -11.00
CA TYR A 351 -30.72 36.06 -11.09
C TYR A 351 -30.21 36.60 -12.43
N TYR A 352 -29.03 36.16 -12.87
CA TYR A 352 -28.49 36.52 -14.18
C TYR A 352 -29.33 36.03 -15.34
N ALA A 353 -29.76 34.76 -15.32
CA ALA A 353 -30.64 34.21 -16.34
C ALA A 353 -31.98 34.95 -16.41
N LYS A 354 -32.59 35.26 -15.26
CA LYS A 354 -33.83 36.04 -15.18
C LYS A 354 -33.66 37.45 -15.71
N ASN A 355 -32.56 38.14 -15.37
CA ASN A 355 -32.30 39.49 -15.86
C ASN A 355 -32.07 39.50 -17.38
N MET A 356 -31.32 38.53 -17.91
CA MET A 356 -31.14 38.37 -19.36
C MET A 356 -32.47 38.09 -20.06
N ALA A 357 -33.31 37.21 -19.51
CA ALA A 357 -34.65 36.94 -20.06
C ALA A 357 -35.55 38.19 -20.03
N SER A 358 -35.60 38.92 -18.90
CA SER A 358 -36.39 40.16 -18.79
C SER A 358 -35.89 41.28 -19.72
N PHE A 359 -34.59 41.30 -20.01
CA PHE A 359 -34.00 42.22 -20.98
C PHE A 359 -34.43 41.86 -22.41
N MET A 360 -34.38 40.57 -22.78
CA MET A 360 -34.85 40.08 -24.07
C MET A 360 -36.36 40.27 -24.28
N ASP A 361 -37.16 40.08 -23.23
CA ASP A 361 -38.62 40.30 -23.26
C ASP A 361 -38.97 41.78 -23.41
N SER A 362 -38.21 42.69 -22.78
CA SER A 362 -38.43 44.14 -22.93
C SER A 362 -38.02 44.65 -24.31
N THR A 363 -36.94 44.13 -24.91
CA THR A 363 -36.58 44.47 -26.30
C THR A 363 -37.61 43.99 -27.33
N ASN A 364 -38.33 42.90 -27.07
CA ASN A 364 -39.35 42.37 -27.99
C ASN A 364 -40.68 43.15 -27.98
N MET A 365 -40.96 43.92 -26.92
CA MET A 365 -42.22 44.68 -26.79
C MET A 365 -42.19 46.06 -27.49
N ASP A 366 -41.00 46.60 -27.78
CA ASP A 366 -40.82 47.96 -28.34
C ASP A 366 -40.81 48.01 -29.90
N HIS A 367 -41.02 46.89 -30.59
CA HIS A 367 -40.92 46.78 -32.05
C HIS A 367 -42.16 47.18 -32.88
N GLN A 368 -43.07 48.03 -32.35
CA GLN A 368 -44.14 48.65 -33.16
C GLN A 368 -43.89 50.12 -33.57
N GLY A 369 -42.66 50.66 -33.42
CA GLY A 369 -42.32 52.03 -33.84
C GLY A 369 -40.93 52.18 -34.51
N PRO A 370 -40.67 53.30 -35.23
CA PRO A 370 -39.53 53.41 -36.16
C PRO A 370 -38.17 53.53 -35.45
N GLN A 371 -37.39 52.45 -35.52
CA GLN A 371 -35.93 52.31 -35.67
C GLN A 371 -35.03 53.48 -35.20
N GLN A 372 -35.04 53.80 -33.90
CA GLN A 372 -34.13 54.78 -33.30
C GLN A 372 -33.81 54.50 -31.80
N THR A 373 -33.65 53.23 -31.38
CA THR A 373 -33.37 52.87 -29.95
C THR A 373 -32.19 51.91 -29.70
N ASN A 374 -31.60 51.33 -30.75
CA ASN A 374 -30.62 50.22 -30.62
C ASN A 374 -29.36 50.52 -29.76
N ALA A 375 -28.93 51.79 -29.67
CA ALA A 375 -27.73 52.16 -28.90
C ALA A 375 -27.97 52.19 -27.38
N ALA A 376 -29.17 52.58 -26.94
CA ALA A 376 -29.53 52.63 -25.52
C ALA A 376 -29.78 51.23 -24.96
N GLU A 377 -30.43 50.37 -25.75
CA GLU A 377 -30.65 48.95 -25.45
C GLU A 377 -29.32 48.19 -25.39
N SER A 378 -28.44 48.37 -26.38
CA SER A 378 -27.09 47.78 -26.36
C SER A 378 -26.27 48.24 -25.12
N GLY A 379 -26.41 49.50 -24.73
CA GLY A 379 -25.79 50.04 -23.51
C GLY A 379 -26.34 49.44 -22.21
N ALA A 380 -27.64 49.10 -22.15
CA ALA A 380 -28.26 48.46 -21.00
C ALA A 380 -27.86 46.97 -20.85
N MET A 381 -27.80 46.22 -21.96
CA MET A 381 -27.27 44.85 -21.97
C MET A 381 -25.80 44.82 -21.54
N LYS A 382 -25.01 45.77 -22.03
CA LYS A 382 -23.59 45.89 -21.66
C LYS A 382 -23.42 46.16 -20.17
N LYS A 383 -24.22 47.06 -19.58
CA LYS A 383 -24.21 47.30 -18.12
C LYS A 383 -24.58 46.07 -17.30
N LEU A 384 -25.52 45.24 -17.76
CA LEU A 384 -25.89 43.99 -17.09
C LEU A 384 -24.72 42.99 -17.12
N LEU A 385 -24.12 42.78 -18.29
CA LEU A 385 -22.96 41.89 -18.46
C LEU A 385 -21.75 42.38 -17.67
N ASP A 386 -21.49 43.70 -17.65
CA ASP A 386 -20.44 44.32 -16.84
C ASP A 386 -20.70 44.09 -15.34
N GLY A 387 -21.97 44.15 -14.90
CA GLY A 387 -22.39 43.80 -13.54
C GLY A 387 -22.11 42.34 -13.19
N MET A 388 -22.48 41.40 -14.07
CA MET A 388 -22.20 39.97 -13.91
C MET A 388 -20.70 39.67 -13.82
N LEU A 389 -19.91 40.31 -14.69
CA LEU A 389 -18.46 40.16 -14.72
C LEU A 389 -17.82 40.69 -13.43
N ASN A 390 -18.25 41.86 -12.95
CA ASN A 390 -17.76 42.45 -11.71
C ASN A 390 -18.07 41.58 -10.49
N ASP A 391 -19.27 41.02 -10.42
CA ASP A 391 -19.67 40.10 -9.35
C ASP A 391 -18.87 38.79 -9.37
N MET A 392 -18.59 38.24 -10.56
CA MET A 392 -17.76 37.05 -10.73
C MET A 392 -16.30 37.33 -10.33
N GLN A 393 -15.76 38.48 -10.74
CA GLN A 393 -14.44 38.94 -10.32
C GLN A 393 -14.37 39.16 -8.81
N ALA A 394 -15.40 39.74 -8.19
CA ALA A 394 -15.47 39.92 -6.74
C ALA A 394 -15.51 38.57 -6.00
N SER A 395 -16.28 37.59 -6.50
CA SER A 395 -16.33 36.22 -5.95
C SER A 395 -14.99 35.49 -6.06
N ASN A 396 -14.29 35.67 -7.18
CA ASN A 396 -12.95 35.10 -7.34
C ASN A 396 -11.94 35.76 -6.39
N ARG A 397 -11.99 37.09 -6.23
CA ARG A 397 -11.15 37.81 -5.26
C ARG A 397 -11.38 37.36 -3.82
N THR A 398 -12.63 37.11 -3.40
CA THR A 398 -12.90 36.61 -2.03
C THR A 398 -12.40 35.18 -1.84
N ARG A 399 -12.57 34.30 -2.84
CA ARG A 399 -12.00 32.93 -2.84
C ARG A 399 -10.47 32.97 -2.76
N GLU A 400 -9.82 33.81 -3.56
CA GLU A 400 -8.37 34.02 -3.50
C GLU A 400 -7.91 34.50 -2.12
N GLN A 401 -8.64 35.44 -1.51
CA GLN A 401 -8.35 35.90 -0.15
C GLN A 401 -8.48 34.79 0.90
N GLN A 402 -9.47 33.92 0.77
CA GLN A 402 -9.63 32.75 1.64
C GLN A 402 -8.47 31.77 1.49
N LEU A 403 -8.11 31.42 0.25
CA LEU A 403 -6.97 30.55 -0.04
C LEU A 403 -5.65 31.16 0.48
N ALA A 404 -5.44 32.46 0.29
CA ALA A 404 -4.28 33.17 0.83
C ALA A 404 -4.24 33.15 2.36
N LYS A 405 -5.38 33.28 3.04
CA LYS A 405 -5.47 33.18 4.51
C LYS A 405 -5.12 31.78 5.00
N VAL A 406 -5.63 30.75 4.34
CA VAL A 406 -5.30 29.35 4.64
C VAL A 406 -3.81 29.07 4.43
N ALA A 407 -3.23 29.52 3.31
CA ALA A 407 -1.80 29.39 3.04
C ALA A 407 -0.94 30.10 4.10
N ARG A 408 -1.30 31.31 4.53
CA ARG A 408 -0.63 32.02 5.63
C ARG A 408 -0.73 31.27 6.96
N ASN A 409 -1.87 30.65 7.25
CA ASN A 409 -2.05 29.85 8.47
C ASN A 409 -1.18 28.59 8.44
N TYR A 410 -1.09 27.88 7.31
CA TYR A 410 -0.18 26.75 7.16
C TYR A 410 1.28 27.15 7.31
N LYS A 411 1.69 28.27 6.68
CA LYS A 411 3.03 28.84 6.88
C LYS A 411 3.31 29.11 8.36
N LYS A 412 2.39 29.78 9.07
CA LYS A 412 2.53 30.04 10.51
C LYS A 412 2.62 28.77 11.35
N ARG A 413 1.85 27.73 11.01
CA ARG A 413 1.94 26.41 11.69
C ARG A 413 3.29 25.74 11.44
N MET A 414 3.81 25.83 10.22
CA MET A 414 5.13 25.32 9.87
C MET A 414 6.24 26.07 10.61
N ASP A 415 6.18 27.41 10.65
CA ASP A 415 7.12 28.24 11.39
C ASP A 415 7.12 27.88 12.89
N ASN A 416 5.94 27.65 13.48
CA ASN A 416 5.84 27.20 14.87
C ASN A 416 6.40 25.78 15.09
N LEU A 417 6.23 24.87 14.13
CA LEU A 417 6.78 23.52 14.20
C LEU A 417 8.31 23.57 14.12
N MET A 418 8.85 24.39 13.24
CA MET A 418 10.29 24.64 13.12
C MET A 418 10.86 25.22 14.42
N GLN A 419 10.22 26.21 15.02
CA GLN A 419 10.65 26.77 16.32
C GLN A 419 10.67 25.70 17.42
N ARG A 420 9.68 24.80 17.44
CA ARG A 420 9.67 23.67 18.38
C ARG A 420 10.80 22.69 18.08
N HIS A 421 11.03 22.37 16.81
CA HIS A 421 12.13 21.50 16.40
C HIS A 421 13.49 22.08 16.79
N GLU A 422 13.72 23.36 16.55
CA GLU A 422 14.93 24.07 16.97
C GLU A 422 15.09 24.05 18.51
N SER A 423 14.01 24.27 19.26
CA SER A 423 14.06 24.16 20.73
C SER A 423 14.41 22.74 21.20
N LEU A 424 13.92 21.71 20.50
CA LEU A 424 14.20 20.31 20.80
C LEU A 424 15.64 19.94 20.43
N LEU A 425 16.15 20.41 19.29
CA LEU A 425 17.55 20.26 18.90
C LEU A 425 18.49 20.91 19.92
N ASN A 426 18.16 22.12 20.38
CA ASN A 426 18.92 22.80 21.44
C ASN A 426 18.90 22.00 22.75
N ALA A 427 17.75 21.45 23.17
CA ALA A 427 17.66 20.60 24.35
C ALA A 427 18.47 19.30 24.19
N TYR A 428 18.40 18.67 23.02
CA TYR A 428 19.17 17.49 22.67
C TYR A 428 20.68 17.78 22.69
N ARG A 429 21.12 18.93 22.15
CA ARG A 429 22.52 19.38 22.21
C ARG A 429 23.01 19.49 23.65
N VAL A 430 22.24 20.14 24.52
CA VAL A 430 22.58 20.30 25.94
C VAL A 430 22.64 18.95 26.65
N GLN A 431 21.67 18.07 26.44
CA GLN A 431 21.66 16.73 27.02
C GLN A 431 22.88 15.90 26.56
N ARG A 432 23.21 15.99 25.27
CA ARG A 432 24.36 15.30 24.69
C ARG A 432 25.69 15.78 25.28
N GLU A 433 25.84 17.09 25.46
CA GLU A 433 27.00 17.68 26.12
C GLU A 433 27.08 17.26 27.60
N GLN A 434 25.95 17.18 28.31
CA GLN A 434 25.90 16.67 29.68
C GLN A 434 26.31 15.20 29.77
N ILE A 435 25.83 14.33 28.86
CA ILE A 435 26.23 12.91 28.81
C ILE A 435 27.72 12.78 28.50
N LYS A 436 28.27 13.61 27.62
CA LYS A 436 29.73 13.63 27.36
C LYS A 436 30.54 14.12 28.56
N ALA A 437 30.00 15.06 29.34
CA ALA A 437 30.68 15.61 30.50
C ALA A 437 30.58 14.72 31.75
N GLN A 438 29.49 13.95 31.90
CA GLN A 438 29.20 13.12 33.08
C GLN A 438 29.33 11.60 32.83
N GLY A 439 29.41 11.15 31.56
CA GLY A 439 29.36 9.74 31.19
C GLY A 439 30.69 9.00 31.35
N GLY A 440 30.62 7.79 31.90
CA GLY A 440 31.73 6.82 31.89
C GLY A 440 31.95 6.18 30.51
N PRO A 441 32.96 5.31 30.36
CA PRO A 441 33.43 4.79 29.06
C PRO A 441 32.40 3.99 28.24
N ASP A 442 31.22 3.71 28.79
CA ASP A 442 30.18 2.85 28.21
C ASP A 442 28.92 3.61 27.78
N MET A 443 28.89 4.94 27.94
CA MET A 443 27.69 5.74 27.64
C MET A 443 27.85 6.52 26.33
N GLU A 444 27.23 6.01 25.26
CA GLU A 444 27.30 6.62 23.94
C GLU A 444 26.35 7.84 23.84
N PRO A 445 26.87 9.04 23.51
CA PRO A 445 26.08 10.28 23.47
C PRO A 445 25.11 10.39 22.26
N GLY A 446 24.97 9.33 21.46
CA GLY A 446 24.09 9.28 20.30
C GLY A 446 24.54 10.14 19.09
N PRO A 447 23.76 10.09 17.99
CA PRO A 447 24.10 10.72 16.72
C PRO A 447 24.31 12.25 16.82
N PRO A 448 25.19 12.84 16.00
CA PRO A 448 25.34 14.28 15.91
C PRO A 448 24.04 15.01 15.53
N GLU A 449 23.84 16.22 16.05
CA GLU A 449 22.70 17.11 15.76
C GLU A 449 22.50 17.35 14.25
N ALA A 450 23.59 17.33 13.47
CA ALA A 450 23.59 17.48 12.02
C ALA A 450 22.69 16.48 11.27
N TYR A 451 22.39 15.32 11.86
CA TYR A 451 21.48 14.34 11.28
C TYR A 451 20.00 14.74 11.38
N PHE A 452 19.67 15.71 12.24
CA PHE A 452 18.30 16.15 12.50
C PHE A 452 18.03 17.58 12.02
N ILE A 453 19.01 18.26 11.43
CA ILE A 453 18.82 19.59 10.82
C ILE A 453 18.09 19.38 9.49
N PHE A 454 16.84 19.83 9.42
CA PHE A 454 16.18 20.03 8.14
C PHE A 454 16.84 21.22 7.44
N GLY A 455 17.40 21.04 6.25
CA GLY A 455 17.91 22.16 5.48
C GLY A 455 16.76 23.05 4.99
N ASP A 456 17.00 24.36 4.82
CA ASP A 456 16.06 25.29 4.16
C ASP A 456 15.64 24.79 2.76
N ILE A 457 16.46 23.93 2.15
CA ILE A 457 16.22 23.25 0.89
C ILE A 457 15.06 22.26 1.04
N ASP A 458 15.01 21.43 2.08
CA ASP A 458 13.98 20.40 2.26
C ASP A 458 12.60 20.98 2.66
N LEU A 459 12.56 22.25 3.07
CA LEU A 459 11.33 22.98 3.38
C LEU A 459 10.70 23.71 2.19
N GLN A 460 11.46 23.96 1.13
CA GLN A 460 10.91 24.56 -0.08
C GLN A 460 10.13 23.48 -0.82
N SER A 461 8.83 23.70 -1.05
CA SER A 461 8.04 22.81 -1.92
C SER A 461 8.78 22.64 -3.25
N SER A 462 8.78 21.43 -3.84
CA SER A 462 9.37 21.14 -5.16
C SER A 462 9.23 22.30 -6.18
N PRO A 463 8.06 22.94 -6.35
CA PRO A 463 7.94 24.07 -7.27
C PRO A 463 8.72 25.33 -6.84
N SER A 464 8.88 25.60 -5.55
CA SER A 464 9.66 26.74 -5.04
C SER A 464 11.18 26.54 -5.24
N GLN A 465 11.66 25.30 -5.09
CA GLN A 465 13.04 24.94 -5.41
C GLN A 465 13.33 25.11 -6.90
N GLU A 466 12.42 24.65 -7.76
CA GLU A 466 12.51 24.83 -9.21
C GLU A 466 12.46 26.31 -9.59
N LEU A 467 11.60 27.11 -8.96
CA LEU A 467 11.53 28.55 -9.20
C LEU A 467 12.84 29.26 -8.83
N ASN A 468 13.51 28.84 -7.76
CA ASN A 468 14.80 29.41 -7.38
C ASN A 468 15.92 28.99 -8.33
N LYS A 469 15.96 27.71 -8.76
CA LYS A 469 16.89 27.25 -9.82
C LYS A 469 16.69 28.03 -11.11
N LEU A 470 15.44 28.22 -11.54
CA LEU A 470 15.11 29.02 -12.73
C LEU A 470 15.49 30.49 -12.59
N ARG A 471 15.42 31.07 -11.38
CA ARG A 471 15.90 32.44 -11.11
C ARG A 471 17.42 32.54 -11.18
N GLU A 472 18.13 31.55 -10.64
CA GLU A 472 19.59 31.48 -10.73
C GLU A 472 20.05 31.26 -12.17
N ASP A 473 19.41 30.35 -12.91
CA ASP A 473 19.69 30.11 -14.32
C ASP A 473 19.39 31.33 -15.17
N LYS A 474 18.29 32.04 -14.89
CA LYS A 474 18.00 33.32 -15.52
C LYS A 474 19.12 34.34 -15.25
N ALA A 475 19.56 34.49 -14.00
CA ALA A 475 20.64 35.42 -13.67
C ALA A 475 21.96 35.03 -14.35
N ARG A 476 22.28 33.72 -14.42
CA ARG A 476 23.46 33.20 -15.14
C ARG A 476 23.40 33.49 -16.63
N LEU A 477 22.23 33.27 -17.26
CA LEU A 477 22.01 33.55 -18.67
C LEU A 477 22.06 35.05 -18.96
N GLU A 478 21.52 35.90 -18.07
CA GLU A 478 21.63 37.35 -18.18
C GLU A 478 23.09 37.82 -18.13
N ILE A 479 23.91 37.24 -17.23
CA ILE A 479 25.35 37.51 -17.18
C ILE A 479 26.05 37.02 -18.46
N GLN A 480 25.76 35.81 -18.94
CA GLN A 480 26.32 35.31 -20.20
C GLN A 480 25.94 36.18 -21.41
N ILE A 481 24.69 36.65 -21.46
CA ILE A 481 24.24 37.56 -22.52
C ILE A 481 24.99 38.90 -22.43
N GLN A 482 25.17 39.45 -21.23
CA GLN A 482 25.96 40.68 -21.03
C GLN A 482 27.42 40.48 -21.45
N ASP A 483 28.04 39.35 -21.11
CA ASP A 483 29.41 39.00 -21.50
C ASP A 483 29.55 38.80 -23.02
N LEU A 484 28.58 38.14 -23.66
CA LEU A 484 28.54 37.96 -25.11
C LEU A 484 28.31 39.28 -25.83
N GLN A 485 27.48 40.17 -25.28
CA GLN A 485 27.30 41.52 -25.80
C GLN A 485 28.56 42.38 -25.63
N ALA A 486 29.31 42.22 -24.54
CA ALA A 486 30.60 42.87 -24.33
C ALA A 486 31.67 42.34 -25.31
N LYS A 487 31.73 41.01 -25.51
CA LYS A 487 32.63 40.37 -26.50
C LYS A 487 32.29 40.71 -27.95
N ASN A 488 31.01 40.83 -28.30
CA ASN A 488 30.61 41.30 -29.64
C ASN A 488 30.90 42.79 -29.86
N ARG A 489 30.95 43.59 -28.79
CA ARG A 489 31.42 44.98 -28.87
C ARG A 489 32.94 45.07 -29.04
N SER A 490 33.71 44.11 -28.53
CA SER A 490 35.17 44.04 -28.73
C SER A 490 35.61 43.38 -30.04
N ASN A 491 34.84 42.44 -30.58
CA ASN A 491 35.21 41.65 -31.77
C ASN A 491 34.86 42.31 -33.12
N LYS A 492 34.39 43.56 -33.12
CA LYS A 492 34.06 44.28 -34.37
C LYS A 492 35.28 44.80 -35.14
N THR A 493 36.51 44.59 -34.66
CA THR A 493 37.72 45.19 -35.27
C THR A 493 38.85 44.23 -35.64
N SER A 494 38.74 42.92 -35.45
CA SER A 494 39.81 42.01 -35.87
C SER A 494 39.32 40.56 -35.97
N GLU A 495 39.86 39.79 -36.92
CA GLU A 495 39.69 38.32 -37.07
C GLU A 495 38.50 37.82 -37.91
N LEU A 496 38.51 38.09 -39.22
CA LEU A 496 37.63 37.44 -40.19
C LEU A 496 38.22 36.17 -40.86
N ASN A 497 39.45 35.74 -40.52
CA ASN A 497 40.23 34.86 -41.42
C ASN A 497 40.73 33.52 -40.86
N THR A 498 40.30 33.06 -39.68
CA THR A 498 40.84 31.81 -39.09
C THR A 498 39.83 30.79 -38.56
N SER A 499 38.51 31.06 -38.54
CA SER A 499 37.51 30.11 -38.00
C SER A 499 36.92 29.11 -39.01
N PHE A 500 36.96 29.40 -40.32
CA PHE A 500 36.24 28.62 -41.33
C PHE A 500 36.68 27.15 -41.50
N ALA A 501 37.92 26.79 -41.14
CA ALA A 501 38.41 25.43 -41.34
C ALA A 501 37.96 24.44 -40.24
N ARG A 502 37.62 24.92 -39.03
CA ARG A 502 37.20 24.06 -37.91
C ARG A 502 35.71 23.75 -37.97
N ASP A 503 34.92 24.69 -38.46
CA ASP A 503 33.45 24.55 -38.57
C ASP A 503 33.04 23.58 -39.69
N ALA A 504 33.84 23.43 -40.75
CA ALA A 504 33.56 22.48 -41.84
C ALA A 504 33.56 21.01 -41.38
N VAL A 505 34.53 20.62 -40.56
CA VAL A 505 34.64 19.22 -40.05
C VAL A 505 33.53 18.90 -39.05
N VAL A 506 33.11 19.89 -38.26
CA VAL A 506 31.98 19.76 -37.33
C VAL A 506 30.66 19.67 -38.10
N TRP A 507 30.52 20.45 -39.17
CA TRP A 507 29.36 20.43 -40.05
C TRP A 507 29.20 19.10 -40.80
N ASP A 508 30.29 18.54 -41.32
CA ASP A 508 30.28 17.22 -41.96
C ASP A 508 29.84 16.12 -40.98
N LYS A 509 30.22 16.24 -39.70
CA LYS A 509 29.80 15.29 -38.66
C LYS A 509 28.30 15.41 -38.36
N ILE A 510 27.77 16.64 -38.28
CA ILE A 510 26.35 16.90 -38.08
C ILE A 510 25.54 16.40 -39.28
N GLN A 511 26.01 16.64 -40.50
CA GLN A 511 25.34 16.16 -41.71
C GLN A 511 25.30 14.63 -41.77
N LYS A 512 26.39 13.93 -41.40
CA LYS A 512 26.40 12.47 -41.29
C LYS A 512 25.43 11.97 -40.22
N GLN A 513 25.42 12.58 -39.04
CA GLN A 513 24.50 12.21 -37.97
C GLN A 513 23.03 12.41 -38.37
N LEU A 514 22.73 13.51 -39.08
CA LEU A 514 21.39 13.76 -39.59
C LEU A 514 21.00 12.73 -40.66
N GLN A 515 21.91 12.41 -41.57
CA GLN A 515 21.69 11.40 -42.60
C GLN A 515 21.49 10.00 -42.01
N GLU A 516 22.30 9.60 -41.03
CA GLU A 516 22.17 8.34 -40.29
C GLU A 516 20.86 8.29 -39.48
N PHE A 517 20.49 9.39 -38.83
CA PHE A 517 19.22 9.50 -38.11
C PHE A 517 18.04 9.32 -39.07
N THR A 518 18.03 10.05 -40.19
CA THR A 518 16.97 9.95 -41.20
C THR A 518 16.88 8.54 -41.77
N GLN A 519 18.01 7.94 -42.17
CA GLN A 519 18.03 6.57 -42.70
C GLN A 519 17.55 5.53 -41.68
N ASN A 520 17.96 5.65 -40.42
CA ASN A 520 17.54 4.74 -39.36
C ASN A 520 16.04 4.91 -39.04
N THR A 521 15.56 6.15 -38.95
CA THR A 521 14.11 6.40 -38.77
C THR A 521 13.29 5.87 -39.94
N GLN A 522 13.79 6.03 -41.17
CA GLN A 522 13.12 5.50 -42.36
C GLN A 522 13.10 3.97 -42.36
N ALA A 523 14.23 3.31 -42.04
CA ALA A 523 14.30 1.86 -41.96
C ALA A 523 13.33 1.28 -40.93
N LYS A 524 13.22 1.91 -39.76
CA LYS A 524 12.25 1.50 -38.72
C LYS A 524 10.80 1.64 -39.19
N LEU A 525 10.47 2.75 -39.85
CA LEU A 525 9.13 2.95 -40.40
C LEU A 525 8.82 1.96 -41.53
N GLU A 526 9.80 1.60 -42.35
CA GLU A 526 9.64 0.58 -43.38
C GLU A 526 9.48 -0.83 -42.76
N GLU A 527 10.19 -1.14 -41.68
CA GLU A 527 10.03 -2.37 -40.91
C GLU A 527 8.64 -2.45 -40.28
N GLU A 528 8.19 -1.40 -39.59
CA GLU A 528 6.85 -1.30 -39.02
C GLU A 528 5.77 -1.42 -40.09
N ARG A 529 5.94 -0.74 -41.22
CA ARG A 529 5.04 -0.84 -42.37
C ARG A 529 4.98 -2.28 -42.90
N SER A 530 6.12 -2.96 -43.03
CA SER A 530 6.16 -4.36 -43.48
C SER A 530 5.47 -5.29 -42.48
N HIS A 531 5.68 -5.09 -41.18
CA HIS A 531 5.06 -5.86 -40.12
C HIS A 531 3.54 -5.68 -40.09
N LEU A 532 3.08 -4.43 -40.18
CA LEU A 532 1.65 -4.11 -40.28
C LEU A 532 1.03 -4.72 -41.54
N TRP A 533 1.74 -4.71 -42.66
CA TRP A 533 1.28 -5.30 -43.90
C TRP A 533 1.12 -6.83 -43.79
N SER A 534 2.09 -7.52 -43.19
CA SER A 534 1.97 -8.96 -42.89
C SER A 534 0.81 -9.27 -41.95
N ARG A 535 0.59 -8.45 -40.90
CA ARG A 535 -0.53 -8.63 -39.98
C ARG A 535 -1.88 -8.41 -40.67
N ALA A 536 -1.97 -7.41 -41.54
CA ALA A 536 -3.17 -7.13 -42.33
C ALA A 536 -3.47 -8.30 -43.28
N LEU A 537 -2.47 -8.83 -43.97
CA LEU A 537 -2.62 -9.98 -44.86
C LEU A 537 -3.16 -11.21 -44.12
N VAL A 538 -2.63 -11.53 -42.94
CA VAL A 538 -3.12 -12.64 -42.10
C VAL A 538 -4.56 -12.39 -41.66
N ALA A 539 -4.91 -11.16 -41.28
CA ALA A 539 -6.27 -10.81 -40.90
C ALA A 539 -7.26 -10.95 -42.08
N GLU A 540 -6.85 -10.54 -43.29
CA GLU A 540 -7.64 -10.75 -44.51
C GLU A 540 -7.86 -12.24 -44.79
N GLU A 541 -6.83 -13.08 -44.61
CA GLU A 541 -6.96 -14.53 -44.75
C GLU A 541 -7.95 -15.10 -43.71
N GLN A 542 -7.84 -14.70 -42.45
CA GLN A 542 -8.78 -15.11 -41.39
C GLN A 542 -10.22 -14.69 -41.70
N LEU A 543 -10.42 -13.48 -42.23
CA LEU A 543 -11.74 -13.02 -42.67
C LEU A 543 -12.28 -13.88 -43.81
N SER A 544 -11.44 -14.24 -44.80
CA SER A 544 -11.86 -15.13 -45.88
C SER A 544 -12.25 -16.53 -45.37
N GLN A 545 -11.51 -17.07 -44.40
CA GLN A 545 -11.82 -18.35 -43.76
C GLN A 545 -13.14 -18.30 -42.98
N LEU A 546 -13.39 -17.21 -42.24
CA LEU A 546 -14.66 -16.98 -41.55
C LEU A 546 -15.82 -16.82 -42.52
N GLN A 547 -15.62 -16.10 -43.63
CA GLN A 547 -16.63 -15.95 -44.67
C GLN A 547 -16.96 -17.30 -45.32
N GLU A 548 -15.96 -18.13 -45.61
CA GLU A 548 -16.18 -19.49 -46.11
C GLU A 548 -16.91 -20.37 -45.09
N TYR A 549 -16.54 -20.29 -43.81
CA TYR A 549 -17.24 -20.99 -42.73
C TYR A 549 -18.72 -20.59 -42.66
N VAL A 550 -19.01 -19.27 -42.65
CA VAL A 550 -20.39 -18.75 -42.65
C VAL A 550 -21.13 -19.25 -43.87
N ASN A 551 -20.56 -19.17 -45.07
CA ASN A 551 -21.20 -19.62 -46.30
C ASN A 551 -21.52 -21.13 -46.25
N LYS A 552 -20.59 -21.95 -45.77
CA LYS A 552 -20.78 -23.40 -45.62
C LYS A 552 -21.88 -23.73 -44.61
N HIS A 553 -21.86 -23.07 -43.45
CA HIS A 553 -22.86 -23.29 -42.41
C HIS A 553 -24.24 -22.73 -42.81
N LEU A 554 -24.30 -21.59 -43.47
CA LEU A 554 -25.53 -21.01 -44.00
C LEU A 554 -26.13 -21.89 -45.11
N GLY A 555 -25.28 -22.50 -45.95
CA GLY A 555 -25.70 -23.54 -46.91
C GLY A 555 -26.30 -24.77 -46.21
N ARG A 556 -25.63 -25.29 -45.17
CA ARG A 556 -26.13 -26.40 -44.35
C ARG A 556 -27.44 -26.04 -43.63
N TYR A 557 -27.55 -24.86 -43.03
CA TYR A 557 -28.78 -24.40 -42.40
C TYR A 557 -29.91 -24.25 -43.40
N LYS A 558 -29.64 -23.73 -44.61
CA LYS A 558 -30.64 -23.69 -45.68
C LYS A 558 -31.11 -25.08 -46.06
N GLN A 559 -30.19 -26.04 -46.22
CA GLN A 559 -30.54 -27.44 -46.48
C GLN A 559 -31.34 -28.07 -45.33
N GLU A 560 -30.98 -27.80 -44.09
CA GLU A 560 -31.68 -28.31 -42.91
C GLU A 560 -33.06 -27.66 -42.75
N ILE A 561 -33.20 -26.36 -42.99
CA ILE A 561 -34.50 -25.68 -43.04
C ILE A 561 -35.37 -26.31 -44.14
N LEU A 562 -34.81 -26.61 -45.31
CA LEU A 562 -35.55 -27.30 -46.37
C LEU A 562 -35.92 -28.74 -45.99
N ARG A 563 -35.03 -29.47 -45.31
CA ARG A 563 -35.30 -30.81 -44.78
C ARG A 563 -36.41 -30.78 -43.73
N LEU A 564 -36.31 -29.87 -42.76
CA LEU A 564 -37.30 -29.66 -41.70
C LEU A 564 -38.65 -29.23 -42.29
N ARG A 565 -38.65 -28.33 -43.28
CA ARG A 565 -39.86 -27.97 -44.04
C ARG A 565 -40.43 -29.14 -44.82
N LYS A 566 -39.61 -30.06 -45.33
CA LYS A 566 -40.08 -31.29 -45.99
C LYS A 566 -40.64 -32.30 -44.98
N LEU A 567 -40.10 -32.37 -43.77
CA LEU A 567 -40.64 -33.18 -42.67
C LEU A 567 -41.96 -32.61 -42.14
N LEU A 568 -42.03 -31.31 -41.89
CA LEU A 568 -43.27 -30.58 -41.55
C LEU A 568 -44.28 -30.61 -42.71
N GLY A 569 -43.77 -30.53 -43.94
CA GLY A 569 -44.52 -30.72 -45.17
C GLY A 569 -45.12 -32.12 -45.23
N ASN A 570 -44.36 -33.16 -44.88
CA ASN A 570 -44.85 -34.55 -44.83
C ASN A 570 -45.78 -34.84 -43.64
N GLU A 571 -45.66 -34.13 -42.51
CA GLU A 571 -46.69 -34.15 -41.46
C GLU A 571 -47.97 -33.44 -41.92
N SER A 572 -47.86 -32.37 -42.71
CA SER A 572 -49.01 -31.72 -43.34
C SER A 572 -49.54 -32.47 -44.58
N SER A 573 -48.75 -33.30 -45.24
CA SER A 573 -49.12 -34.10 -46.42
C SER A 573 -49.76 -35.44 -46.05
N GLN A 574 -49.82 -35.83 -44.78
CA GLN A 574 -50.86 -36.77 -44.32
C GLN A 574 -52.23 -36.08 -44.12
N SER A 575 -52.32 -34.75 -44.22
CA SER A 575 -53.58 -33.99 -44.16
C SER A 575 -53.92 -33.14 -45.40
N ALA A 576 -53.01 -33.00 -46.37
CA ALA A 576 -53.19 -32.07 -47.50
C ALA A 576 -52.72 -32.63 -48.86
N GLU A 577 -52.70 -33.96 -49.04
CA GLU A 577 -52.52 -34.61 -50.37
C GLU A 577 -53.83 -34.69 -51.17
N ALA A 578 -54.74 -33.75 -50.93
CA ALA A 578 -55.83 -33.43 -51.83
C ALA A 578 -55.70 -31.95 -52.16
N THR A 579 -55.65 -31.63 -53.45
CA THR A 579 -55.59 -30.29 -54.05
C THR A 579 -54.20 -29.79 -54.46
N VAL A 580 -54.02 -29.76 -55.78
CA VAL A 580 -53.13 -28.86 -56.54
C VAL A 580 -51.65 -29.29 -56.60
N SER A 581 -51.34 -30.43 -57.22
CA SER A 581 -50.89 -30.44 -58.63
C SER A 581 -51.40 -29.25 -59.45
N VAL A 582 -50.55 -28.24 -59.68
CA VAL A 582 -50.48 -27.37 -60.88
C VAL A 582 -49.47 -26.26 -60.58
N ASN A 583 -48.62 -25.96 -61.57
CA ASN A 583 -47.60 -24.90 -61.60
C ASN A 583 -46.25 -25.20 -60.92
N ALA A 584 -45.64 -26.29 -61.37
CA ALA A 584 -44.23 -26.22 -61.72
C ALA A 584 -44.05 -25.47 -63.05
N GLN A 585 -42.86 -24.92 -63.26
CA GLN A 585 -42.34 -24.29 -64.49
C GLN A 585 -42.59 -22.78 -64.63
N SER A 586 -41.61 -21.99 -64.18
CA SER A 586 -40.90 -21.03 -65.05
C SER A 586 -39.60 -20.53 -64.40
N GLN A 587 -38.47 -21.05 -64.92
CA GLN A 587 -37.22 -20.33 -65.27
C GLN A 587 -36.46 -19.65 -64.10
N SER A 588 -35.33 -20.12 -63.57
CA SER A 588 -34.08 -20.64 -64.14
C SER A 588 -33.34 -19.70 -65.10
N THR A 589 -32.10 -19.36 -64.73
CA THR A 589 -31.00 -18.70 -65.49
C THR A 589 -31.19 -17.21 -65.78
N ILE A 590 -30.24 -16.31 -65.50
CA ILE A 590 -28.88 -16.22 -66.08
C ILE A 590 -27.93 -15.44 -65.14
N ASN A 591 -26.69 -15.94 -65.05
CA ASN A 591 -25.52 -15.34 -64.41
C ASN A 591 -24.93 -14.17 -65.22
N HIS A 592 -24.41 -13.14 -64.54
CA HIS A 592 -22.97 -12.80 -64.54
C HIS A 592 -22.64 -11.79 -63.44
#